data_AF-A0ABD3R200-F1
#
_entry.id   AF-A0ABD3R200-F1
#
_cell.length_a   1.000
_cell.length_b   1.000
_cell.length_c   1.000
_cell.angle_alpha   90.00
_cell.angle_beta   90.00
_cell.angle_gamma   90.00
#
_symmetry.space_group_name_H-M   'P 1'
#
loop_
_entity.id
_entity.type
_entity.pdbx_description
1 polymer ?
#
loop_
_entity_poly.entity_id
_entity_poly.type
_entity_poly.pdbx_seq_one_letter_code
_entity_poly.pdbx_strand_id
1 'polypeptide(L)' 'MGHNYYGEPAWPNDLLYIFPVVILGTIACNVGLAVLEPSMLGEPADPFATPLEILPEWCISNTSYSAQ' A
#
# COMPACT_ATOMS: atom_id res chain seq x y z
N MET A 1 18.10 -13.65 -26.65
CA MET A 1 16.87 -13.10 -27.28
C MET A 1 15.82 -13.06 -26.18
N GLY A 2 15.25 -11.89 -25.88
CA GLY A 2 14.45 -11.64 -24.67
C GLY A 2 13.14 -12.43 -24.59
N HIS A 3 12.66 -12.69 -23.38
CA HIS A 3 11.40 -13.42 -23.16
C HIS A 3 10.13 -12.65 -23.55
N ASN A 4 10.27 -11.44 -24.10
CA ASN A 4 9.17 -10.57 -24.54
C ASN A 4 8.90 -10.62 -26.04
N TYR A 5 9.64 -11.42 -26.81
CA TYR A 5 9.48 -11.51 -28.28
C TYR A 5 8.39 -12.49 -28.72
N TYR A 6 7.84 -13.28 -27.80
CA TYR A 6 6.76 -14.24 -28.04
C TYR A 6 5.64 -14.00 -27.01
N GLY A 7 4.40 -14.19 -27.44
CA GLY A 7 3.20 -13.93 -26.61
C GLY A 7 2.27 -12.91 -27.25
N GLU A 8 1.29 -12.43 -26.47
CA GLU A 8 0.38 -11.38 -26.91
C GLU A 8 1.10 -10.02 -27.00
N PRO A 9 0.75 -9.19 -28.00
CA PRO A 9 1.34 -7.87 -28.12
C PRO A 9 0.91 -7.00 -26.93
N ALA A 10 1.90 -6.49 -26.19
CA ALA A 10 1.63 -5.65 -25.01
C ALA A 10 0.80 -4.40 -25.34
N TRP A 11 1.02 -3.83 -26.53
CA TRP A 11 0.19 -2.76 -27.07
C TRP A 11 -0.77 -3.27 -28.16
N PRO A 12 -2.05 -2.89 -28.14
CA PRO A 12 -2.74 -2.10 -27.12
C PRO A 12 -3.27 -2.97 -25.96
N ASN A 13 -3.21 -4.29 -26.08
CA ASN A 13 -4.01 -5.21 -25.27
C ASN A 13 -3.79 -5.03 -23.76
N ASP A 14 -2.55 -5.15 -23.31
CA ASP A 14 -2.24 -5.07 -21.88
C ASP A 14 -2.12 -3.61 -21.43
N LEU A 15 -1.34 -2.82 -22.16
CA LEU A 15 -1.01 -1.44 -21.77
C LEU A 15 -2.18 -0.46 -21.86
N LEU A 16 -3.07 -0.60 -22.85
CA LEU A 16 -4.18 0.34 -23.04
C LEU A 16 -5.49 -0.19 -22.50
N TYR A 17 -5.75 -1.51 -22.56
CA TYR A 17 -7.03 -2.05 -22.11
C TYR A 17 -6.97 -2.62 -20.70
N ILE A 18 -5.95 -3.39 -20.35
CA ILE A 18 -5.88 -4.04 -19.02
C ILE A 18 -5.34 -3.09 -17.95
N PHE A 19 -4.26 -2.37 -18.24
CA PHE A 19 -3.61 -1.50 -17.25
C PHE A 19 -4.55 -0.45 -16.65
N PRO A 20 -5.38 0.28 -17.44
CA PRO A 20 -6.32 1.23 -16.85
C PRO A 20 -7.37 0.58 -15.97
N VAL A 21 -7.81 -0.64 -16.30
CA VAL A 21 -8.77 -1.39 -15.46
C VAL A 21 -8.16 -1.76 -14.13
N VAL A 22 -6.91 -2.23 -14.11
CA VAL A 22 -6.19 -2.56 -12.87
C VAL A 22 -5.96 -1.30 -12.02
N ILE A 23 -5.56 -0.19 -12.65
CA ILE A 23 -5.34 1.09 -11.98
C ILE A 23 -6.63 1.59 -11.33
N LEU A 24 -7.73 1.66 -12.09
CA LEU A 24 -9.01 2.13 -11.58
C LEU A 24 -9.57 1.19 -10.50
N GLY A 25 -9.43 -0.12 -10.66
CA GLY A 25 -9.82 -1.10 -9.64
C GLY A 25 -9.05 -0.91 -8.33
N THR A 26 -7.74 -0.68 -8.42
CA THR A 26 -6.87 -0.45 -7.26
C THR A 26 -7.24 0.84 -6.54
N ILE A 27 -7.48 1.93 -7.29
CA ILE A 27 -7.93 3.20 -6.73
C ILE A 27 -9.30 3.04 -6.06
N ALA A 28 -10.24 2.34 -6.70
CA ALA A 28 -11.57 2.09 -6.14
C ALA A 28 -11.51 1.31 -4.83
N CYS A 29 -10.64 0.30 -4.73
CA CYS A 29 -10.42 -0.44 -3.49
C CYS A 29 -9.86 0.45 -2.38
N ASN A 30 -8.83 1.25 -2.68
CA ASN A 30 -8.24 2.18 -1.70
C ASN A 30 -9.25 3.24 -1.22
N VAL A 31 -10.03 3.83 -2.14
CA VAL A 31 -11.09 4.79 -1.79
C VAL A 31 -12.19 4.10 -0.99
N GLY A 32 -12.59 2.88 -1.36
CA GLY A 32 -13.57 2.09 -0.62
C GLY A 32 -13.13 1.84 0.82
N LEU A 33 -11.87 1.44 1.03
CA LEU A 33 -11.29 1.27 2.36
C LEU A 33 -11.23 2.60 3.13
N ALA A 34 -10.78 3.69 2.51
CA ALA A 34 -10.70 5.00 3.15
C ALA A 34 -12.08 5.54 3.60
N VAL A 35 -13.16 5.16 2.91
CA VAL A 35 -14.53 5.52 3.27
C VAL A 35 -15.10 4.60 4.34
N LEU A 36 -14.85 3.29 4.27
CA LEU A 36 -15.37 2.30 5.22
C LEU A 36 -14.63 2.33 6.57
N GLU A 37 -13.33 2.59 6.55
CA GLU A 37 -12.47 2.65 7.73
C GLU A 37 -11.64 3.96 7.72
N PRO A 38 -12.22 5.07 8.20
CA PRO A 38 -11.50 6.33 8.27
C PRO A 38 -10.42 6.28 9.36
N SER A 39 -9.29 6.94 9.11
CA SER A 39 -8.20 7.04 10.08
C SER A 39 -8.63 7.82 11.34
N MET A 40 -8.28 7.29 12.52
CA MET A 40 -8.48 8.00 13.78
C MET A 40 -7.37 9.03 14.02
N LEU A 41 -7.73 10.18 14.61
CA LEU A 41 -6.77 11.14 15.14
C LEU A 41 -6.50 10.81 16.61
N GLY A 42 -5.23 10.72 17.00
CA GLY A 42 -4.81 10.43 18.38
C GLY A 42 -4.71 11.68 19.26
N GLU A 43 -4.30 11.47 20.51
CA GLU A 43 -4.02 12.56 21.46
C GLU A 43 -2.81 13.43 21.04
N PRO A 44 -2.79 14.72 21.45
CA PRO A 44 -1.61 15.57 21.29
C PRO A 44 -0.37 14.97 21.96
N ALA A 45 0.81 15.20 21.37
CA ALA A 45 2.06 14.72 21.93
C ALA A 45 2.36 15.38 23.29
N ASP A 46 2.59 14.55 24.31
CA ASP A 46 3.05 14.95 25.63
C ASP A 46 4.43 14.30 25.91
N PRO A 47 5.53 15.08 26.01
CA PRO A 47 6.86 14.53 26.24
C PRO A 47 7.03 13.88 27.62
N PHE A 48 6.11 14.08 28.56
CA PHE A 48 6.17 13.52 29.91
C PHE A 48 5.22 12.32 30.12
N ALA A 49 4.36 12.02 29.16
CA ALA A 49 3.43 10.90 29.24
C ALA A 49 3.69 9.87 28.12
N THR A 50 4.31 8.74 28.48
CA THR A 50 4.53 7.63 27.54
C THR A 50 3.27 6.78 27.39
N PRO A 51 2.81 6.47 26.15
CA PRO A 51 1.68 5.56 25.94
C PRO A 51 2.04 4.13 26.37
N LEU A 52 1.02 3.31 26.67
CA LEU A 52 1.21 1.91 27.07
C LEU A 52 1.77 1.04 25.93
N GLU A 53 1.43 1.37 24.69
CA GLU A 53 1.84 0.67 23.49
C GLU A 53 2.47 1.66 22.51
N ILE A 54 3.72 1.41 22.13
CA ILE A 54 4.44 2.15 21.10
C ILE A 54 4.90 1.17 20.02
N LEU A 55 4.25 1.23 18.87
CA LEU A 55 4.50 0.34 17.75
C LEU A 55 4.89 1.13 16.50
N PRO A 56 5.88 0.66 15.74
CA PRO A 56 6.17 1.20 14.42
C PRO A 56 5.12 0.76 13.39
N GLU A 57 5.19 1.32 12.19
CA GLU A 57 4.40 0.84 11.06
C GLU A 57 4.69 -0.64 10.73
N TRP A 58 3.70 -1.31 10.14
CA TRP A 58 3.77 -2.74 9.82
C TRP A 58 4.99 -3.11 8.96
N CYS A 59 5.38 -2.27 8.00
CA CYS A 59 6.56 -2.48 7.15
C CYS A 59 7.87 -2.56 7.94
N ILE A 60 7.97 -1.82 9.05
CA ILE A 60 9.21 -1.61 9.81
C ILE A 60 9.30 -2.58 11.00
N SER A 61 8.17 -3.11 11.45
CA SER A 61 8.05 -3.99 12.62
C SER A 61 9.11 -5.10 12.66
N ASN A 62 9.30 -5.85 11.56
CA ASN A 62 10.28 -6.95 11.48
C ASN A 62 11.75 -6.49 11.54
N THR A 63 12.06 -5.30 11.04
CA THR A 63 13.42 -4.75 11.07
C THR A 63 13.82 -4.37 12.50
N SER A 64 12.87 -3.93 13.32
CA SER A 64 13.10 -3.59 14.73
C SER A 64 13.42 -4.82 15.59
N TYR A 65 12.84 -6.01 15.31
CA TYR A 65 13.18 -7.25 16.00
C TYR A 65 14.59 -7.76 15.68
N SER A 66 15.13 -7.46 14.50
CA SER A 66 16.49 -7.87 14.09
C SER A 66 17.62 -6.96 14.58
N ALA A 67 17.26 -5.82 15.19
CA ALA A 67 18.22 -4.84 15.72
C ALA A 67 18.41 -4.94 17.25
N GLN A 68 17.85 -5.98 17.88
CA GLN A 68 18.07 -6.36 19.28
C GLN A 68 18.87 -7.67 19.34
#